data_AF-A0A9R0T8B0-F1
#
_entry.id   AF-A0A9R0T8B0-F1
#
_cell.length_a   1.000
_cell.length_b   1.000
_cell.length_c   1.000
_cell.angle_alpha   90.00
_cell.angle_beta   90.00
_cell.angle_gamma   90.00
#
_symmetry.space_group_name_H-M   'P 1'
#
loop_
_entity.id
_entity.type
_entity.pdbx_description
1 polymer ?
#
loop_
_entity_poly.entity_id
_entity_poly.type
_entity_poly.pdbx_seq_one_letter_code
_entity_poly.pdbx_strand_id
1 'polypeptide(L)'
;MKEERIKQFSNVQSQIETINAQISDHNYQHDDGSSKRLNNDHDLSTRRLADLQMQLRNLQKEKSDRLQKVFVYVDEVHCLCAVLGMDFAKTVKDVHPSLHGTNSDNSTNISDSTLEGLTQTILKLKAEKRTRVSKLQETVGKLHKLWNLMESTEQERRHFSEVAAVLGSSEEEITSPSVLSLETIQETEEEVERLTKQKASRMKELVLKRRVELENICRNAHMEPDTSTAPEKIVALIDSV
;
A
#
# COMPACT_ATOMS: atom_id res chain seq x y z
N MET A 1 51.59 20.68 22.13
CA MET A 1 51.68 19.19 22.16
C MET A 1 50.57 18.56 23.00
N LYS A 2 50.39 18.95 24.28
CA LYS A 2 49.33 18.39 25.15
C LYS A 2 47.94 18.95 24.83
N GLU A 3 47.80 20.27 24.69
CA GLU A 3 46.53 20.93 24.32
C GLU A 3 45.99 20.47 22.97
N GLU A 4 46.86 20.36 21.96
CA GLU A 4 46.47 19.85 20.64
C GLU A 4 45.93 18.41 20.74
N ARG A 5 46.53 17.57 21.59
CA ARG A 5 46.03 16.21 21.85
C ARG A 5 44.67 16.23 22.54
N ILE A 6 44.49 17.06 23.56
CA ILE A 6 43.20 17.21 24.27
C ILE A 6 42.09 17.63 23.28
N LYS A 7 42.40 18.57 22.37
CA LYS A 7 41.47 19.02 21.33
C LYS A 7 41.09 17.89 20.37
N GLN A 8 42.06 17.07 19.95
CA GLN A 8 41.79 15.91 19.09
C GLN A 8 40.89 14.87 19.77
N PHE A 9 41.14 14.54 21.03
CA PHE A 9 40.31 13.62 21.81
C PHE A 9 38.87 14.13 21.96
N SER A 10 38.71 15.39 22.35
CA SER A 10 37.39 16.02 22.51
C SER A 10 36.59 16.03 21.21
N ASN A 11 37.25 16.31 20.08
CA ASN A 11 36.60 16.27 18.76
C ASN A 11 36.11 14.85 18.42
N VAL A 12 36.97 13.82 18.59
CA VAL A 12 36.59 12.42 18.29
C VAL A 12 35.45 11.95 19.19
N GLN A 13 35.49 12.27 20.49
CA GLN A 13 34.42 11.94 21.43
C GLN A 13 33.09 12.62 21.06
N SER A 14 33.12 13.92 20.73
CA SER A 14 31.92 14.66 20.32
C SER A 14 31.29 14.07 19.04
N GLN A 15 32.10 13.66 18.06
CA GLN A 15 31.59 12.99 16.86
C GLN A 15 30.97 11.62 17.17
N ILE A 16 31.60 10.83 18.05
CA ILE A 16 31.06 9.54 18.50
C ILE A 16 29.71 9.74 19.19
N GLU A 17 29.62 10.69 20.12
CA GLU A 17 28.37 11.02 20.83
C GLU A 17 27.27 11.46 19.87
N THR A 18 27.61 12.31 18.90
CA THR A 18 26.66 12.78 17.87
C THR A 18 26.12 11.63 17.02
N ILE A 19 26.99 10.72 16.57
CA ILE A 19 26.54 9.56 15.76
C ILE A 19 25.72 8.60 16.61
N ASN A 20 26.14 8.33 17.85
CA ASN A 20 25.37 7.49 18.77
C ASN A 20 23.98 8.05 19.07
N ALA A 21 23.85 9.37 19.21
CA ALA A 21 22.56 10.02 19.40
C ALA A 21 21.64 9.90 18.16
N GLN A 22 22.20 9.85 16.96
CA GLN A 22 21.43 9.65 15.71
C GLN A 22 20.98 8.19 15.51
N ILE A 23 21.78 7.25 16.00
CA ILE A 23 21.55 5.80 15.91
C ILE A 23 20.62 5.32 17.03
N SER A 24 20.70 5.92 18.22
CA SER A 24 19.87 5.57 19.36
C SER A 24 18.56 6.34 19.34
N ASP A 25 17.50 5.80 19.94
CA ASP A 25 16.19 6.45 20.08
C ASP A 25 16.19 7.65 21.06
N HIS A 26 17.33 8.29 21.27
CA HIS A 26 17.39 9.57 21.97
C HIS A 26 16.93 10.68 21.02
N ASN A 27 15.61 10.70 20.82
CA ASN A 27 14.89 11.95 20.70
C ASN A 27 15.45 12.91 21.74
N TYR A 28 15.67 14.17 21.33
CA TYR A 28 16.10 15.30 22.12
C TYR A 28 15.26 15.46 23.40
N GLN A 29 15.46 14.62 24.40
CA GLN A 29 15.07 14.85 25.78
C GLN A 29 16.24 15.57 26.41
N HIS A 30 16.06 16.87 26.47
CA HIS A 30 16.73 17.75 27.40
C HIS A 30 16.82 17.05 28.77
N ASP A 31 18.06 16.90 29.24
CA ASP A 31 18.43 16.83 30.66
C ASP A 31 17.76 15.74 31.52
N ASP A 32 18.42 14.59 31.66
CA ASP A 32 18.76 14.09 32.99
C ASP A 32 20.06 13.27 32.92
N GLY A 33 21.00 13.63 33.79
CA GLY A 33 22.39 13.22 33.73
C GLY A 33 22.58 11.74 34.05
N SER A 34 22.77 10.89 33.02
CA SER A 34 23.39 9.58 33.23
C SER A 34 23.99 8.91 31.99
N SER A 35 24.49 9.67 31.01
CA SER A 35 25.51 9.09 30.13
C SER A 35 26.79 9.00 30.95
N LYS A 36 27.03 7.82 31.52
CA LYS A 36 28.31 7.35 32.06
C LYS A 36 29.44 8.05 31.32
N ARG A 37 29.97 9.13 31.94
CA ARG A 37 31.32 9.60 31.66
C ARG A 37 32.19 8.37 31.85
N LEU A 38 32.67 7.80 30.75
CA LEU A 38 33.72 6.80 30.80
C LEU A 38 34.95 7.55 31.30
N ASN A 39 35.00 7.66 32.62
CA ASN A 39 36.05 8.25 33.42
C ASN A 39 37.36 7.56 33.06
N ASN A 40 38.05 8.11 32.06
CA ASN A 40 39.49 8.08 31.96
C ASN A 40 39.96 9.37 31.28
N ASP A 41 39.52 10.52 31.79
CA ASP A 41 39.84 11.89 31.32
C ASP A 41 41.35 12.23 31.41
N HIS A 42 42.20 11.26 31.76
CA HIS A 42 43.64 11.43 31.93
C HIS A 42 44.48 10.52 31.03
N ASP A 43 43.88 9.55 30.33
CA ASP A 43 44.60 8.66 29.41
C ASP A 43 44.67 9.27 27.99
N LEU A 44 45.64 10.16 27.80
CA LEU A 44 45.98 10.78 26.52
C LEU A 44 46.98 9.93 25.70
N SER A 45 46.97 8.60 25.88
CA SER A 45 47.85 7.69 25.15
C SER A 45 47.49 7.61 23.67
N THR A 46 48.51 7.40 22.83
CA THR A 46 48.32 7.20 21.38
C THR A 46 47.48 5.96 21.07
N ARG A 47 47.58 4.92 21.93
CA ARG A 47 46.74 3.72 21.85
C ARG A 47 45.26 4.04 22.06
N ARG A 48 44.92 4.78 23.12
CA ARG A 48 43.53 5.17 23.39
C ARG A 48 42.95 6.04 22.27
N LEU A 49 43.74 6.95 21.71
CA LEU A 49 43.33 7.75 20.55
C LEU A 49 43.04 6.86 19.33
N ALA A 50 43.91 5.88 19.05
CA ALA A 50 43.71 4.93 17.96
C ALA A 50 42.44 4.08 18.15
N ASP A 51 42.16 3.63 19.37
CA ASP A 51 40.94 2.90 19.70
C ASP A 51 39.67 3.75 19.46
N LEU A 52 39.66 5.01 19.91
CA LEU A 52 38.56 5.95 19.66
C LEU A 52 38.38 6.25 18.17
N GLN A 53 39.47 6.43 17.42
CA GLN A 53 39.42 6.62 15.97
C GLN A 53 38.86 5.38 15.25
N MET A 54 39.20 4.18 15.71
CA MET A 54 38.63 2.93 15.18
C MET A 54 37.13 2.83 15.47
N GLN A 55 36.69 3.18 16.69
CA GLN A 55 35.27 3.24 17.03
C GLN A 55 34.52 4.24 16.15
N LEU A 56 35.07 5.44 15.96
CA LEU A 56 34.47 6.46 15.09
C LEU A 56 34.33 5.96 13.64
N ARG A 57 35.34 5.29 13.07
CA ARG A 57 35.24 4.71 11.73
C ARG A 57 34.15 3.65 11.63
N ASN A 58 34.02 2.78 12.63
CA ASN A 58 32.97 1.77 12.67
C ASN A 58 31.58 2.40 12.73
N LEU A 59 31.40 3.43 13.58
CA LEU A 59 30.14 4.16 13.70
C LEU A 59 29.78 4.94 12.43
N GLN A 60 30.77 5.55 11.76
CA GLN A 60 30.57 6.22 10.47
C GLN A 60 30.10 5.23 9.40
N LYS A 61 30.69 4.01 9.38
CA LYS A 61 30.24 2.94 8.48
C LYS A 61 28.81 2.52 8.80
N GLU A 62 28.49 2.24 10.07
CA GLU A 62 27.13 1.87 10.48
C GLU A 62 26.11 2.94 10.11
N LYS A 63 26.42 4.22 10.37
CA LYS A 63 25.58 5.35 9.96
C LYS A 63 25.30 5.35 8.46
N SER A 64 26.33 5.13 7.64
CA SER A 64 26.18 5.05 6.18
C SER A 64 25.29 3.88 5.77
N ASP A 65 25.50 2.70 6.36
CA ASP A 65 24.71 1.49 6.08
C ASP A 65 23.22 1.70 6.46
N ARG A 66 22.96 2.35 7.60
CA ARG A 66 21.61 2.69 8.06
C ARG A 66 20.93 3.73 7.17
N LEU A 67 21.64 4.78 6.75
CA LEU A 67 21.11 5.77 5.81
C LEU A 67 20.69 5.11 4.48
N GLN A 68 21.53 4.24 3.95
CA GLN A 68 21.20 3.49 2.73
C GLN A 68 19.95 2.62 2.93
N LYS A 69 19.84 1.98 4.09
CA LYS A 69 18.67 1.14 4.43
C LYS A 69 17.38 1.96 4.55
N VAL A 70 17.43 3.12 5.23
CA VAL A 70 16.29 4.05 5.30
C VAL A 70 15.88 4.50 3.91
N PHE A 71 16.83 4.86 3.05
CA PHE A 71 16.53 5.26 1.67
C PHE A 71 15.78 4.18 0.90
N VAL A 72 16.27 2.92 0.94
CA VAL A 72 15.61 1.78 0.29
C VAL A 72 14.20 1.56 0.83
N TYR A 73 14.02 1.65 2.15
CA TYR A 73 12.71 1.45 2.77
C TYR A 73 11.72 2.57 2.45
N VAL A 74 12.17 3.82 2.42
CA VAL A 74 11.33 4.96 2.04
C VAL A 74 10.91 4.86 0.57
N ASP A 75 11.82 4.45 -0.33
CA ASP A 75 11.52 4.21 -1.74
C ASP A 75 10.50 3.07 -1.92
N GLU A 76 10.64 1.98 -1.15
CA GLU A 76 9.68 0.88 -1.14
C GLU A 76 8.30 1.32 -0.64
N VAL A 77 8.24 2.10 0.44
CA VAL A 77 6.98 2.71 0.93
C VAL A 77 6.37 3.61 -0.14
N HIS A 78 7.17 4.44 -0.82
CA HIS A 78 6.71 5.29 -1.91
C HIS A 78 6.07 4.48 -3.05
N CYS A 79 6.76 3.44 -3.53
CA CYS A 79 6.25 2.56 -4.58
C CYS A 79 4.94 1.87 -4.17
N LEU A 80 4.86 1.36 -2.93
CA LEU A 80 3.65 0.72 -2.41
C LEU A 80 2.49 1.71 -2.30
N CYS A 81 2.73 2.92 -1.77
CA CYS A 81 1.73 3.97 -1.68
C CYS A 81 1.21 4.38 -3.08
N ALA A 82 2.09 4.51 -4.07
CA ALA A 82 1.72 4.86 -5.43
C ALA A 82 0.75 3.83 -6.03
N VAL A 83 1.02 2.54 -5.91
CA VAL A 83 0.14 1.48 -6.43
C VAL A 83 -1.19 1.41 -5.67
N LEU A 84 -1.15 1.57 -4.34
CA LEU A 84 -2.33 1.54 -3.48
C LEU A 84 -3.17 2.83 -3.50
N GLY A 85 -2.70 3.88 -4.18
CA GLY A 85 -3.33 5.20 -4.14
C GLY A 85 -3.37 5.82 -2.73
N MET A 86 -2.36 5.54 -1.90
CA MET A 86 -2.27 6.04 -0.53
C MET A 86 -1.37 7.27 -0.43
N ASP A 87 -1.64 8.12 0.55
CA ASP A 87 -0.82 9.31 0.83
C ASP A 87 0.54 8.89 1.42
N PHE A 88 1.57 8.95 0.58
CA PHE A 88 2.96 8.68 0.98
C PHE A 88 3.41 9.58 2.12
N ALA A 89 3.11 10.88 2.04
CA ALA A 89 3.55 11.88 3.01
C ALA A 89 3.01 11.57 4.41
N LYS A 90 1.72 11.27 4.48
CA LYS A 90 1.08 10.84 5.73
C LYS A 90 1.69 9.54 6.24
N THR A 91 1.89 8.57 5.35
CA THR A 91 2.40 7.23 5.70
C THR A 91 3.80 7.28 6.31
N VAL A 92 4.73 8.05 5.74
CA VAL A 92 6.10 8.17 6.32
C VAL A 92 6.14 9.06 7.56
N LYS A 93 5.24 10.04 7.67
CA LYS A 93 5.13 10.90 8.86
C LYS A 93 4.67 10.14 10.09
N ASP A 94 3.82 9.12 9.92
CA ASP A 94 3.37 8.23 10.99
C ASP A 94 4.52 7.37 11.55
N VAL A 95 5.58 7.15 10.76
CA VAL A 95 6.82 6.50 11.23
C VAL A 95 7.72 7.53 11.91
N HIS A 96 8.14 8.56 11.17
CA HIS A 96 8.93 9.65 11.74
C HIS A 96 8.83 10.92 10.88
N PRO A 97 8.58 12.11 11.47
CA PRO A 97 8.40 13.36 10.72
C PRO A 97 9.58 13.74 9.82
N SER A 98 10.82 13.36 10.17
CA SER A 98 12.01 13.68 9.37
C SER A 98 12.11 12.88 8.06
N LEU A 99 11.31 11.82 7.88
CA LEU A 99 11.27 11.04 6.64
C LEU A 99 10.51 11.74 5.50
N HIS A 100 9.63 12.69 5.84
CA HIS A 100 8.84 13.46 4.86
C HIS A 100 9.63 14.66 4.26
N GLY A 101 10.78 15.02 4.85
CA GLY A 101 11.81 15.81 4.16
C GLY A 101 11.43 17.18 3.59
N THR A 102 10.63 17.99 4.29
CA THR A 102 10.36 19.39 3.87
C THR A 102 11.22 20.44 4.58
N ASN A 103 11.94 20.09 5.64
CA ASN A 103 12.81 21.01 6.37
C ASN A 103 14.27 20.57 6.23
N SER A 104 15.05 21.33 5.48
CA SER A 104 16.50 21.16 5.25
C SER A 104 17.35 21.10 6.54
N ASP A 105 16.77 21.46 7.69
CA ASP A 105 17.50 21.63 8.95
C ASP A 105 17.53 20.36 9.82
N ASN A 106 16.70 19.36 9.51
CA ASN A 106 16.60 18.14 10.33
C ASN A 106 17.22 16.94 9.61
N SER A 107 18.25 16.32 10.19
CA SER A 107 18.83 15.09 9.67
C SER A 107 17.79 13.96 9.65
N THR A 108 17.74 13.18 8.56
CA THR A 108 16.96 11.94 8.47
C THR A 108 17.22 11.06 9.68
N ASN A 109 16.16 10.61 10.34
CA ASN A 109 16.29 9.74 11.51
C ASN A 109 16.71 8.34 11.03
N ILE A 110 17.75 7.77 11.66
CA ILE A 110 18.33 6.46 11.33
C ILE A 110 18.34 5.50 12.52
N SER A 111 17.50 5.79 13.51
CA SER A 111 17.40 5.01 14.73
C SER A 111 16.79 3.64 14.50
N ASP A 112 16.96 2.75 15.48
CA ASP A 112 16.36 1.41 15.43
C ASP A 112 14.84 1.47 15.34
N SER A 113 14.18 2.35 16.11
CA SER A 113 12.71 2.51 16.03
C SER A 113 12.25 3.02 14.67
N THR A 114 13.02 3.90 14.00
CA THR A 114 12.67 4.39 12.67
C THR A 114 12.77 3.28 11.62
N LEU A 115 13.84 2.48 11.67
CA LEU A 115 14.01 1.33 10.78
C LEU A 115 12.97 0.23 11.02
N GLU A 116 12.63 -0.04 12.28
CA GLU A 116 11.57 -0.97 12.65
C GLU A 116 10.19 -0.46 12.20
N GLY A 117 9.89 0.82 12.44
CA GLY A 117 8.65 1.46 12.01
C GLY A 117 8.48 1.41 10.50
N LEU A 118 9.53 1.69 9.72
CA LEU A 118 9.54 1.52 8.27
C LEU A 118 9.27 0.08 7.86
N THR A 119 9.93 -0.89 8.52
CA THR A 119 9.73 -2.32 8.24
C THR A 119 8.26 -2.73 8.49
N GLN A 120 7.68 -2.31 9.61
CA GLN A 120 6.28 -2.59 9.94
C GLN A 120 5.32 -1.94 8.95
N THR A 121 5.59 -0.71 8.52
CA THR A 121 4.80 -0.02 7.49
C THR A 121 4.85 -0.76 6.16
N ILE A 122 6.04 -1.19 5.71
CA ILE A 122 6.20 -1.99 4.48
C ILE A 122 5.40 -3.29 4.57
N LEU A 123 5.47 -4.01 5.70
CA LEU A 123 4.71 -5.25 5.91
C LEU A 123 3.19 -5.01 5.83
N LYS A 124 2.70 -3.93 6.47
CA LYS A 124 1.28 -3.56 6.41
C LYS A 124 0.84 -3.22 4.99
N LEU A 125 1.62 -2.42 4.27
CA LEU A 125 1.32 -2.03 2.89
C LEU A 125 1.34 -3.24 1.94
N LYS A 126 2.28 -4.18 2.11
CA LYS A 126 2.29 -5.44 1.34
C LYS A 126 1.07 -6.31 1.64
N ALA A 127 0.68 -6.43 2.91
CA ALA A 127 -0.54 -7.16 3.28
C ALA A 127 -1.80 -6.53 2.68
N GLU A 128 -1.89 -5.19 2.69
CA GLU A 128 -2.96 -4.44 2.05
C GLU A 128 -2.95 -4.66 0.52
N LYS A 129 -1.77 -4.59 -0.12
CA LYS A 129 -1.60 -4.87 -1.56
C LYS A 129 -2.18 -6.24 -1.91
N ARG A 130 -1.79 -7.28 -1.19
CA ARG A 130 -2.29 -8.64 -1.41
C ARG A 130 -3.81 -8.75 -1.28
N THR A 131 -4.37 -8.13 -0.24
CA THR A 131 -5.82 -8.11 -0.01
C THR A 131 -6.54 -7.45 -1.18
N ARG A 132 -6.04 -6.30 -1.65
CA ARG A 132 -6.64 -5.55 -2.76
C ARG A 132 -6.49 -6.25 -4.10
N VAL A 133 -5.34 -6.86 -4.38
CA VAL A 133 -5.14 -7.69 -5.59
C VAL A 133 -6.17 -8.82 -5.62
N SER A 134 -6.31 -9.58 -4.54
CA SER A 134 -7.27 -10.69 -4.49
C SER A 134 -8.71 -10.23 -4.69
N LYS A 135 -9.11 -9.13 -4.02
CA LYS A 135 -10.46 -8.56 -4.17
C LYS A 135 -10.72 -8.06 -5.60
N LEU A 136 -9.75 -7.36 -6.19
CA LEU A 136 -9.88 -6.82 -7.53
C LEU A 136 -9.92 -7.93 -8.58
N GLN A 137 -9.07 -8.96 -8.47
CA GLN A 137 -9.10 -10.12 -9.35
C GLN A 137 -10.45 -10.84 -9.32
N GLU A 138 -11.03 -11.03 -8.12
CA GLU A 138 -12.38 -11.63 -7.99
C GLU A 138 -13.43 -10.77 -8.70
N THR A 139 -13.40 -9.45 -8.47
CA THR A 139 -14.37 -8.50 -9.01
C THR A 139 -14.25 -8.40 -10.53
N VAL A 140 -13.04 -8.27 -11.07
CA VAL A 140 -12.75 -8.30 -12.51
C VAL A 140 -13.16 -9.63 -13.13
N GLY A 141 -12.98 -10.75 -12.41
CA GLY A 141 -13.47 -12.06 -12.86
C GLY A 141 -14.99 -12.11 -13.03
N LYS A 142 -15.75 -11.49 -12.11
CA LYS A 142 -17.21 -11.33 -12.23
C LYS A 142 -17.57 -10.41 -13.40
N LEU A 143 -16.87 -9.28 -13.50
CA LEU A 143 -17.06 -8.29 -14.56
C LEU A 143 -16.85 -8.90 -15.95
N HIS A 144 -15.79 -9.70 -16.13
CA HIS A 144 -15.50 -10.38 -17.39
C HIS A 144 -16.60 -11.36 -17.80
N LYS A 145 -17.14 -12.13 -16.84
CA LYS A 145 -18.30 -13.01 -17.09
C LYS A 145 -19.54 -12.23 -17.51
N LEU A 146 -19.81 -11.09 -16.87
CA LEU A 146 -20.94 -10.22 -17.20
C LEU A 146 -20.79 -9.62 -18.60
N TRP A 147 -19.62 -9.10 -18.96
CA TRP A 147 -19.38 -8.58 -20.31
C TRP A 147 -19.60 -9.62 -21.39
N ASN A 148 -19.15 -10.86 -21.16
CA ASN A 148 -19.34 -11.96 -22.11
C ASN A 148 -20.82 -12.35 -22.22
N LEU A 149 -21.57 -12.35 -21.12
CA LEU A 149 -22.99 -12.67 -21.12
C LEU A 149 -23.85 -11.57 -21.74
N MET A 150 -23.50 -10.31 -21.49
CA MET A 150 -24.24 -9.14 -21.96
C MET A 150 -23.84 -8.71 -23.37
N GLU A 151 -22.85 -9.39 -23.98
CA GLU A 151 -22.27 -9.04 -25.28
C GLU A 151 -21.76 -7.59 -25.30
N SER A 152 -21.20 -7.12 -24.18
CA SER A 152 -20.71 -5.75 -24.04
C SER A 152 -19.65 -5.42 -25.08
N THR A 153 -19.76 -4.23 -25.66
CA THR A 153 -18.90 -3.70 -26.72
C THR A 153 -17.47 -3.47 -26.23
N GLU A 154 -16.51 -3.43 -27.14
CA GLU A 154 -15.11 -3.15 -26.80
C GLU A 154 -14.95 -1.78 -26.12
N GLN A 155 -15.74 -0.78 -26.52
CA GLN A 155 -15.68 0.56 -25.93
C GLN A 155 -16.09 0.57 -24.45
N GLU A 156 -17.10 -0.21 -24.07
CA GLU A 156 -17.52 -0.37 -22.67
C GLU A 156 -16.45 -1.09 -21.85
N ARG A 157 -15.75 -2.07 -22.45
CA ARG A 157 -14.67 -2.81 -21.77
C ARG A 157 -13.37 -1.99 -21.63
N ARG A 158 -13.09 -1.10 -22.58
CA ARG A 158 -11.85 -0.28 -22.61
C ARG A 158 -11.69 0.59 -21.36
N HIS A 159 -12.79 1.06 -20.77
CA HIS A 159 -12.72 1.87 -19.55
C HIS A 159 -12.04 1.13 -18.38
N PHE A 160 -12.15 -0.20 -18.35
CA PHE A 160 -11.59 -1.07 -17.32
C PHE A 160 -10.37 -1.86 -17.83
N SER A 161 -9.73 -1.47 -18.93
CA SER A 161 -8.65 -2.29 -19.52
C SER A 161 -7.43 -2.43 -18.62
N GLU A 162 -7.06 -1.37 -17.90
CA GLU A 162 -5.93 -1.39 -16.95
C GLU A 162 -6.23 -2.29 -15.75
N VAL A 163 -7.45 -2.20 -15.23
CA VAL A 163 -7.94 -3.06 -14.15
C VAL A 163 -8.09 -4.51 -14.62
N ALA A 164 -8.51 -4.73 -15.87
CA ALA A 164 -8.66 -6.05 -16.45
C ALA A 164 -7.32 -6.82 -16.56
N ALA A 165 -6.21 -6.11 -16.75
CA ALA A 165 -4.88 -6.71 -16.79
C ALA A 165 -4.51 -7.41 -15.46
N VAL A 166 -5.05 -6.93 -14.33
CA VAL A 166 -4.80 -7.49 -12.99
C VAL A 166 -5.22 -8.96 -12.86
N LEU A 167 -6.22 -9.41 -13.63
CA LEU A 167 -6.73 -10.78 -13.58
C LEU A 167 -5.68 -11.85 -13.93
N GLY A 168 -4.71 -11.50 -14.78
CA GLY A 168 -3.66 -12.40 -15.25
C GLY A 168 -2.28 -12.14 -14.66
N SER A 169 -2.10 -11.08 -13.88
CA SER A 169 -0.82 -10.66 -13.33
C SER A 169 -0.56 -11.23 -11.94
N SER A 170 0.73 -11.43 -11.63
CA SER A 170 1.19 -11.71 -10.26
C SER A 170 1.15 -10.45 -9.38
N GLU A 171 1.20 -10.62 -8.05
CA GLU A 171 1.21 -9.48 -7.10
C GLU A 171 2.39 -8.54 -7.37
N GLU A 172 3.54 -9.09 -7.77
CA GLU A 172 4.79 -8.38 -8.02
C GLU A 172 4.77 -7.57 -9.31
N GLU A 173 4.10 -8.07 -10.36
CA GLU A 173 3.96 -7.39 -11.65
C GLU A 173 3.09 -6.13 -11.57
N ILE A 174 2.19 -6.06 -10.59
CA ILE A 174 1.27 -4.94 -10.41
C ILE A 174 2.02 -3.75 -9.80
N THR A 175 2.45 -2.86 -10.69
CA THR A 175 3.25 -1.65 -10.39
C THR A 175 2.60 -0.37 -10.91
N SER A 176 1.48 -0.47 -11.62
CA SER A 176 0.76 0.69 -12.15
C SER A 176 0.23 1.57 -11.01
N PRO A 177 0.46 2.90 -11.04
CA PRO A 177 -0.06 3.80 -10.01
C PRO A 177 -1.58 3.74 -9.91
N SER A 178 -2.09 3.83 -8.68
CA SER A 178 -3.52 3.87 -8.34
C SER A 178 -4.39 2.70 -8.80
N VAL A 179 -3.84 1.69 -9.47
CA VAL A 179 -4.60 0.52 -9.96
C VAL A 179 -5.24 -0.30 -8.82
N LEU A 180 -4.65 -0.23 -7.62
CA LEU A 180 -5.18 -0.84 -6.40
C LEU A 180 -5.73 0.22 -5.43
N SER A 181 -6.11 1.40 -5.92
CA SER A 181 -6.77 2.40 -5.09
C SER A 181 -8.16 1.91 -4.65
N LEU A 182 -8.64 2.44 -3.52
CA LEU A 182 -10.00 2.14 -3.06
C LEU A 182 -11.05 2.63 -4.06
N GLU A 183 -10.79 3.75 -4.73
CA GLU A 183 -11.64 4.33 -5.77
C GLU A 183 -11.77 3.37 -6.96
N THR A 184 -10.65 2.89 -7.52
CA THR A 184 -10.68 1.93 -8.64
C THR A 184 -11.39 0.63 -8.30
N ILE A 185 -11.18 0.11 -7.08
CA ILE A 185 -11.89 -1.10 -6.61
C ILE A 185 -13.39 -0.82 -6.54
N GLN A 186 -13.79 0.30 -5.94
CA GLN A 186 -15.18 0.70 -5.78
C GLN A 186 -15.86 0.89 -7.14
N GLU A 187 -15.23 1.61 -8.07
CA GLU A 187 -15.74 1.80 -9.44
C GLU A 187 -15.96 0.46 -10.17
N THR A 188 -15.04 -0.49 -9.98
CA THR A 188 -15.17 -1.83 -10.58
C THR A 188 -16.33 -2.61 -9.95
N GLU A 189 -16.54 -2.51 -8.64
CA GLU A 189 -17.67 -3.14 -7.94
C GLU A 189 -19.01 -2.54 -8.38
N GLU A 190 -19.08 -1.22 -8.49
CA GLU A 190 -20.27 -0.50 -8.96
C GLU A 190 -20.64 -0.89 -10.40
N GLU A 191 -19.65 -1.07 -11.28
CA GLU A 191 -19.90 -1.54 -12.64
C GLU A 191 -20.44 -2.98 -12.67
N VAL A 192 -19.91 -3.87 -11.82
CA VAL A 192 -20.45 -5.23 -11.66
C VAL A 192 -21.91 -5.17 -11.20
N GLU A 193 -22.25 -4.31 -10.25
CA GLU A 193 -23.61 -4.11 -9.79
C GLU A 193 -24.51 -3.57 -10.92
N ARG A 194 -24.05 -2.54 -11.64
CA ARG A 194 -24.76 -1.92 -12.76
C ARG A 194 -25.08 -2.94 -13.84
N LEU A 195 -24.10 -3.73 -14.27
CA LEU A 195 -24.27 -4.79 -15.27
C LEU A 195 -25.18 -5.92 -14.78
N THR A 196 -25.14 -6.24 -13.48
CA THR A 196 -26.04 -7.24 -12.88
C THR A 196 -27.50 -6.76 -12.95
N LYS A 197 -27.77 -5.50 -12.62
CA LYS A 197 -29.10 -4.89 -12.77
C LYS A 197 -29.56 -4.86 -14.23
N GLN A 198 -28.65 -4.53 -15.15
CA GLN A 198 -28.94 -4.52 -16.58
C GLN A 198 -29.26 -5.93 -17.10
N LYS A 199 -28.52 -6.95 -16.66
CA LYS A 199 -28.79 -8.36 -16.97
C LYS A 199 -30.18 -8.78 -16.50
N ALA A 200 -30.55 -8.47 -15.24
CA ALA A 200 -31.87 -8.77 -14.70
C ALA A 200 -32.98 -8.10 -15.52
N SER A 201 -32.80 -6.82 -15.89
CA SER A 201 -33.76 -6.06 -16.69
C SER A 201 -33.96 -6.67 -18.08
N ARG A 202 -32.87 -7.02 -18.78
CA ARG A 202 -32.92 -7.68 -20.11
C ARG A 202 -33.56 -9.07 -20.02
N MET A 203 -33.29 -9.80 -18.94
CA MET A 203 -33.91 -11.11 -18.71
C MET A 203 -35.43 -10.97 -18.49
N LYS A 204 -35.88 -9.98 -17.70
CA LYS A 204 -37.32 -9.70 -17.54
C LYS A 204 -37.99 -9.39 -18.88
N GLU A 205 -37.41 -8.49 -19.67
CA GLU A 205 -37.94 -8.13 -20.99
C GLU A 205 -38.07 -9.36 -21.90
N LEU A 206 -37.01 -10.18 -21.98
CA LEU A 206 -36.99 -11.37 -22.81
C LEU A 206 -38.05 -12.38 -22.37
N VAL A 207 -38.15 -12.67 -21.06
CA VAL A 207 -39.09 -13.67 -20.56
C VAL A 207 -40.54 -13.18 -20.70
N LEU A 208 -40.82 -11.89 -20.47
CA LEU A 208 -42.15 -11.32 -20.70
C LEU A 208 -42.55 -11.38 -22.18
N LYS A 209 -41.62 -11.09 -23.10
CA LYS A 209 -41.86 -11.24 -24.54
C LYS A 209 -42.19 -12.69 -24.91
N ARG A 210 -41.41 -13.66 -24.40
CA ARG A 210 -41.67 -15.10 -24.59
C ARG A 210 -43.00 -15.53 -24.00
N ARG A 211 -43.40 -14.96 -22.87
CA ARG A 211 -44.69 -15.22 -22.24
C ARG A 211 -45.85 -14.75 -23.12
N VAL A 212 -45.76 -13.56 -23.72
CA VAL A 212 -46.77 -13.07 -24.68
C VAL A 212 -46.84 -13.96 -25.93
N GLU A 213 -45.70 -14.42 -26.45
CA GLU A 213 -45.67 -15.39 -27.56
C GLU A 213 -46.41 -16.69 -27.20
N LEU A 214 -46.17 -17.22 -25.99
CA LEU A 214 -46.84 -18.43 -25.48
C LEU A 214 -48.35 -18.22 -25.35
N GLU A 215 -48.80 -17.10 -24.78
CA GLU A 215 -50.22 -16.79 -24.62
C GLU A 215 -50.95 -16.74 -25.98
N ASN A 216 -50.30 -16.19 -27.00
CA ASN A 216 -50.85 -16.18 -28.36
C ASN A 216 -50.96 -17.60 -28.94
N ILE A 217 -49.97 -18.46 -28.71
CA ILE A 217 -50.03 -19.88 -29.14
C ILE A 217 -51.16 -20.62 -28.41
N CYS A 218 -51.25 -20.47 -27.09
CA CYS A 218 -52.31 -21.08 -26.27
C CYS A 218 -53.70 -20.64 -26.76
N ARG A 219 -53.89 -19.33 -27.01
CA ARG A 219 -55.14 -18.79 -27.55
C ARG A 219 -55.49 -19.41 -28.91
N ASN A 220 -54.52 -19.53 -29.82
CA ASN A 220 -54.73 -20.15 -31.13
C ASN A 220 -55.05 -21.65 -31.04
N ALA A 221 -54.50 -22.33 -30.02
CA ALA A 221 -54.75 -23.73 -29.74
C ALA A 221 -56.00 -23.98 -28.87
N HIS A 222 -56.73 -22.93 -28.46
CA HIS A 222 -57.85 -23.00 -27.52
C HIS A 222 -57.47 -23.65 -26.17
N MET A 223 -56.25 -23.38 -25.69
CA MET A 223 -55.73 -23.81 -24.41
C MET A 223 -55.57 -22.63 -23.45
N GLU A 224 -55.69 -22.88 -22.15
CA GLU A 224 -55.39 -21.88 -21.13
C GLU A 224 -53.89 -21.88 -20.78
N PRO A 225 -53.24 -20.71 -20.73
CA PRO A 225 -51.83 -20.62 -20.31
C PRO A 225 -51.66 -20.96 -18.83
N ASP A 226 -50.53 -21.59 -18.47
CA ASP A 226 -50.25 -21.92 -17.08
C ASP A 226 -50.10 -20.67 -16.19
N THR A 227 -50.95 -20.58 -15.16
CA THR A 227 -50.96 -19.50 -14.15
C THR A 227 -49.70 -19.48 -13.26
N SER A 228 -48.91 -20.55 -13.25
CA SER A 228 -47.60 -20.59 -12.59
C SER A 228 -46.59 -19.65 -13.28
N THR A 229 -46.78 -19.41 -14.59
CA THR A 229 -45.94 -18.55 -15.43
C THR A 229 -46.52 -17.14 -15.61
N ALA A 230 -47.35 -16.70 -14.67
CA ALA A 230 -47.89 -15.34 -14.65
C ALA A 230 -46.75 -14.29 -14.60
N PRO A 231 -46.90 -13.13 -15.27
CA PRO A 231 -45.87 -12.09 -15.33
C PRO A 231 -45.32 -11.69 -13.95
N GLU A 232 -46.20 -11.54 -12.95
CA GLU A 232 -45.85 -11.12 -11.59
C GLU A 232 -44.96 -12.16 -10.89
N LYS A 233 -45.26 -13.45 -11.09
CA LYS A 233 -44.50 -14.57 -10.50
C LYS A 233 -43.12 -14.69 -11.13
N ILE A 234 -43.04 -14.55 -12.46
CA ILE A 234 -41.78 -14.59 -13.21
C ILE A 234 -40.87 -13.42 -12.81
N VAL A 235 -41.41 -12.20 -12.75
CA VAL A 235 -40.64 -11.03 -12.36
C VAL A 235 -40.12 -11.16 -10.93
N ALA A 236 -40.96 -11.62 -9.99
CA ALA A 236 -40.55 -11.86 -8.61
C ALA A 236 -39.44 -12.91 -8.48
N LEU A 237 -39.47 -13.97 -9.29
CA LEU A 237 -38.39 -14.97 -9.36
C LEU A 237 -37.07 -14.34 -9.82
N ILE A 238 -37.10 -13.48 -10.82
CA ILE A 238 -35.90 -12.81 -11.34
C ILE A 238 -35.32 -11.81 -10.33
N ASP A 239 -36.19 -11.10 -9.59
CA ASP A 239 -35.77 -10.16 -8.54
C ASP A 239 -35.21 -10.83 -7.28
N SER A 240 -35.42 -12.14 -7.14
CA SER A 240 -34.91 -12.93 -6.02
C SER A 240 -33.50 -13.52 -6.24
N VAL A 241 -32.87 -13.24 -7.41
CA VAL A 241 -31.55 -13.76 -7.83
C VAL A 241 -30.50 -12.66 -7.77
#